data_AF-A0A1T4T8H5-F1
#
_entry.id   AF-A0A1T4T8H5-F1
#
_cell.length_a   1.000
_cell.length_b   1.000
_cell.length_c   1.000
_cell.angle_alpha   90.00
_cell.angle_beta   90.00
_cell.angle_gamma   90.00
#
_symmetry.space_group_name_H-M   'P 1'
#
loop_
_entity.id
_entity.type
_entity.pdbx_description
1 polymer ?
#
loop_
_entity_poly.entity_id
_entity_poly.type
_entity_poly.pdbx_seq_one_letter_code
_entity_poly.pdbx_strand_id
1 'polypeptide(L)'
;MKHFDLNLWLCPILGVTMIVVVLWRHFFPSRVKAEAPVVLPEPLPVSERISPMVRPVCQHRFLKRLQEVVGWTGQLMDNRVSGEWDNRTVFRKTNPVIDGVPVFQLNEEGVAWNVDICEADVVLRVLFNALEPRSGVSPATWEEMKMKGQIVAHEINTTVTDGASEAQSQGYVDVYDLPPVDTWIYLTAGARGTNPVLYCWVPTPFIAAMQGAMDVSCTDNYEWVAIDLLLPDYKSSL
;
A
#
# COMPACT_ATOMS: atom_id res chain seq x y z
N MET A 1 -3.84 -44.92 -16.49
CA MET A 1 -2.75 -44.09 -15.92
C MET A 1 -3.39 -42.98 -15.12
N LYS A 2 -3.10 -42.86 -13.82
CA LYS A 2 -3.53 -41.70 -13.02
C LYS A 2 -2.59 -40.53 -13.38
N HIS A 3 -3.14 -39.38 -13.76
CA HIS A 3 -2.34 -38.18 -14.00
C HIS A 3 -1.69 -37.76 -12.68
N PHE A 4 -0.37 -37.58 -12.71
CA PHE A 4 0.40 -37.04 -11.60
C PHE A 4 0.14 -35.54 -11.53
N ASP A 5 -0.58 -35.08 -10.50
CA ASP A 5 -0.84 -33.65 -10.30
C ASP A 5 0.35 -33.03 -9.57
N LEU A 6 1.19 -32.34 -10.34
CA LEU A 6 2.40 -31.67 -9.85
C LEU A 6 2.06 -30.58 -8.82
N ASN A 7 0.89 -29.94 -8.94
CA ASN A 7 0.50 -28.82 -8.08
C ASN A 7 0.19 -29.27 -6.66
N LEU A 8 -0.38 -30.46 -6.50
CA LEU A 8 -0.75 -31.02 -5.19
C LEU A 8 0.47 -31.26 -4.29
N TRP A 9 1.65 -31.51 -4.89
CA TRP A 9 2.89 -31.78 -4.16
C TRP A 9 3.78 -30.54 -3.99
N LEU A 10 3.72 -29.59 -4.93
CA LEU A 10 4.54 -28.38 -4.86
C LEU A 10 4.02 -27.36 -3.85
N CYS A 11 2.70 -27.21 -3.70
CA CYS A 11 2.11 -26.28 -2.73
C CYS A 11 2.62 -26.47 -1.29
N PRO A 12 2.59 -27.68 -0.68
CA PRO A 12 3.07 -27.85 0.69
C PRO A 12 4.58 -27.61 0.84
N ILE A 13 5.38 -27.93 -0.18
CA ILE A 13 6.83 -27.68 -0.16
C ILE A 13 7.11 -26.18 -0.20
N LEU A 14 6.40 -25.43 -1.06
CA LEU A 14 6.52 -23.97 -1.13
C LEU A 14 6.09 -23.32 0.19
N GLY A 15 4.97 -23.76 0.78
CA GLY A 15 4.49 -23.27 2.08
C GLY A 15 5.52 -23.48 3.19
N VAL A 16 6.07 -24.69 3.32
CA VAL A 16 7.12 -24.99 4.32
C VAL A 16 8.38 -24.16 4.07
N THR A 17 8.77 -23.99 2.81
CA THR A 17 9.96 -23.19 2.45
C THR A 17 9.78 -21.72 2.86
N MET A 18 8.61 -21.12 2.58
CA MET A 18 8.31 -19.75 3.00
C MET A 18 8.32 -19.60 4.52
N ILE A 19 7.70 -20.52 5.26
CA ILE A 19 7.72 -20.52 6.73
C ILE A 19 9.17 -20.54 7.24
N VAL A 20 10.03 -21.41 6.70
CA VAL A 20 11.44 -21.49 7.11
C VAL A 20 12.19 -20.21 6.80
N VAL A 21 11.97 -19.57 5.64
CA VAL A 21 12.61 -18.30 5.26
C VAL A 21 12.19 -17.17 6.20
N VAL A 22 10.89 -17.06 6.50
CA VAL A 22 10.36 -16.04 7.42
C VAL A 22 10.92 -16.25 8.83
N LEU A 23 10.87 -17.48 9.35
CA LEU A 23 11.45 -17.81 10.65
C LEU A 23 12.96 -17.54 10.68
N TRP A 24 13.67 -17.85 9.60
CA TRP A 24 15.10 -17.59 9.51
C TRP A 24 15.42 -16.09 9.57
N ARG A 25 14.74 -15.28 8.75
CA ARG A 25 14.90 -13.81 8.70
C ARG A 25 14.58 -13.18 10.06
N HIS A 26 13.57 -13.68 10.76
CA HIS A 26 13.11 -13.09 12.03
C HIS A 26 13.94 -13.54 13.24
N PHE A 27 14.27 -14.82 13.35
CA PHE A 27 14.97 -15.37 14.53
C PHE A 27 16.49 -15.41 14.41
N PHE A 28 17.03 -15.30 13.19
CA PHE A 28 18.47 -15.26 12.95
C PHE A 28 18.85 -13.99 12.19
N PRO A 29 18.67 -12.79 12.79
CA PRO A 29 19.21 -11.56 12.22
C PRO A 29 20.72 -11.75 12.05
N SER A 30 21.16 -11.82 10.79
CA SER A 30 22.45 -12.33 10.36
C SER A 30 23.61 -11.78 11.19
N ARG A 31 24.12 -12.59 12.14
CA ARG A 31 25.46 -12.45 12.74
C ARG A 31 26.49 -13.31 12.00
N VAL A 32 26.23 -13.65 10.74
CA VAL A 32 27.12 -14.48 9.94
C VAL A 32 28.19 -13.59 9.31
N LYS A 33 29.43 -13.71 9.82
CA LYS A 33 30.61 -13.23 9.11
C LYS A 33 30.75 -14.06 7.83
N ALA A 34 30.73 -13.37 6.69
CA ALA A 34 30.70 -13.94 5.35
C ALA A 34 31.86 -14.92 5.08
N GLU A 35 31.53 -16.16 4.70
CA GLU A 35 32.30 -16.91 3.72
C GLU A 35 31.72 -16.64 2.33
N ALA A 36 32.57 -16.64 1.30
CA ALA A 36 32.34 -15.99 0.01
C ALA A 36 31.00 -16.41 -0.66
N PRO A 37 30.10 -15.45 -0.95
CA PRO A 37 28.75 -15.74 -1.41
C PRO A 37 28.72 -16.22 -2.86
N VAL A 38 27.81 -17.15 -3.15
CA VAL A 38 27.24 -17.29 -4.50
C VAL A 38 26.64 -15.94 -4.85
N VAL A 39 27.26 -15.22 -5.79
CA VAL A 39 26.77 -13.92 -6.27
C VAL A 39 25.56 -14.19 -7.16
N LEU A 40 24.41 -14.40 -6.54
CA LEU A 40 23.16 -14.11 -7.22
C LEU A 40 23.19 -12.60 -7.53
N PRO A 41 22.80 -12.17 -8.74
CA PRO A 41 22.66 -10.75 -9.01
C PRO A 41 21.75 -10.18 -7.93
N GLU A 42 22.22 -9.14 -7.23
CA GLU A 42 21.39 -8.48 -6.24
C GLU A 42 20.09 -8.08 -6.94
N PRO A 43 18.92 -8.45 -6.40
CA PRO A 43 17.67 -7.98 -6.97
C PRO A 43 17.76 -6.45 -6.97
N LEU A 44 17.42 -5.81 -8.10
CA LEU A 44 17.53 -4.36 -8.23
C LEU A 44 16.91 -3.71 -6.98
N PRO A 45 17.57 -2.70 -6.38
CA PRO A 45 17.01 -2.03 -5.22
C PRO A 45 15.58 -1.60 -5.52
N VAL A 46 14.68 -1.75 -4.55
CA VAL A 46 13.23 -1.50 -4.74
C VAL A 46 12.99 -0.10 -5.30
N SER A 47 13.82 0.87 -4.91
CA SER A 47 13.86 2.22 -5.44
C SER A 47 14.01 2.31 -6.97
N GLU A 48 14.67 1.33 -7.62
CA GLU A 48 14.77 1.23 -9.08
C GLU A 48 13.56 0.52 -9.73
N ARG A 49 12.85 -0.34 -8.98
CA ARG A 49 11.62 -1.01 -9.43
C ARG A 49 10.41 -0.09 -9.36
N ILE A 50 10.34 0.72 -8.30
CA ILE A 50 9.21 1.60 -7.97
C ILE A 50 9.43 3.04 -8.49
N SER A 51 10.57 3.32 -9.15
CA SER A 51 10.83 4.61 -9.83
C SER A 51 10.57 4.63 -11.34
N PRO A 52 9.36 4.36 -11.86
CA PRO A 52 8.91 5.20 -12.97
C PRO A 52 8.57 6.55 -12.35
N MET A 53 9.60 7.42 -12.24
CA MET A 53 9.48 8.81 -11.85
C MET A 53 8.17 9.39 -12.41
N VAL A 54 7.31 9.93 -11.53
CA VAL A 54 6.02 10.50 -11.95
C VAL A 54 6.32 11.53 -13.04
N ARG A 55 5.89 11.23 -14.28
CA ARG A 55 6.18 12.08 -15.44
C ARG A 55 5.72 13.51 -15.12
N PRO A 56 6.37 14.57 -15.64
CA PRO A 56 6.03 15.95 -15.29
C PRO A 56 4.52 16.29 -15.42
N VAL A 57 3.86 15.83 -16.49
CA VAL A 57 2.41 16.00 -16.69
C VAL A 57 1.57 15.34 -15.58
N CYS A 58 2.06 14.24 -15.01
CA CYS A 58 1.42 13.54 -13.92
C CYS A 58 1.72 14.18 -12.55
N GLN A 59 2.79 14.96 -12.40
CA GLN A 59 3.16 15.59 -11.12
C GLN A 59 2.11 16.61 -10.66
N HIS A 60 1.58 17.43 -11.56
CA HIS A 60 0.51 18.38 -11.21
C HIS A 60 -0.75 17.66 -10.70
N ARG A 61 -1.16 16.59 -11.40
CA ARG A 61 -2.30 15.76 -10.99
C ARG A 61 -2.04 15.06 -9.66
N PHE A 62 -0.83 14.54 -9.47
CA PHE A 62 -0.42 13.88 -8.25
C PHE A 62 -0.46 14.86 -7.07
N LEU A 63 0.18 16.03 -7.20
CA LEU A 63 0.18 17.07 -6.18
C LEU A 63 -1.25 17.49 -5.80
N LYS A 64 -2.10 17.79 -6.79
CA LYS A 64 -3.50 18.16 -6.53
C LYS A 64 -4.22 17.10 -5.69
N ARG A 65 -4.11 15.83 -6.09
CA ARG A 65 -4.76 14.71 -5.37
C ARG A 65 -4.15 14.49 -3.99
N LEU A 66 -2.84 14.66 -3.84
CA LEU A 66 -2.19 14.57 -2.55
C LEU A 66 -2.73 15.65 -1.60
N GLN A 67 -2.87 16.89 -2.06
CA GLN A 67 -3.45 17.98 -1.27
C GLN A 67 -4.90 17.69 -0.85
N GLU A 68 -5.72 17.18 -1.78
CA GLU A 68 -7.10 16.76 -1.52
C GLU A 68 -7.16 15.61 -0.48
N VAL A 69 -6.27 14.61 -0.60
CA VAL A 69 -6.19 13.46 0.31
C VAL A 69 -5.70 13.85 1.70
N VAL A 70 -4.68 14.70 1.81
CA VAL A 70 -4.18 15.18 3.10
C VAL A 70 -5.26 16.01 3.81
N GLY A 71 -5.96 16.88 3.07
CA GLY A 71 -7.10 17.63 3.61
C GLY A 71 -8.23 16.70 4.07
N TRP A 72 -8.60 15.72 3.24
CA TRP A 72 -9.68 14.77 3.52
C TRP A 72 -9.38 13.90 4.74
N THR A 73 -8.19 13.29 4.79
CA THR A 73 -7.78 12.49 5.95
C THR A 73 -7.68 13.32 7.23
N GLY A 74 -7.27 14.60 7.13
CA GLY A 74 -7.35 15.55 8.24
C GLY A 74 -8.78 15.74 8.76
N GLN A 75 -9.76 15.97 7.87
CA GLN A 75 -11.17 16.08 8.26
C GLN A 75 -11.70 14.80 8.92
N LEU A 76 -11.37 13.63 8.37
CA LEU A 76 -11.73 12.35 8.98
C LEU A 76 -11.11 12.18 10.38
N MET A 77 -9.90 12.70 10.57
CA MET A 77 -9.23 12.71 11.86
C MET A 77 -9.86 13.67 12.88
N ASP A 78 -10.37 14.81 12.42
CA ASP A 78 -10.99 15.83 13.30
C ASP A 78 -12.41 15.45 13.73
N ASN A 79 -13.14 14.69 12.92
CA ASN A 79 -14.53 14.24 13.20
C ASN A 79 -14.62 13.12 14.26
N ARG A 80 -13.58 12.94 15.08
CA ARG A 80 -13.53 11.91 16.11
C ARG A 80 -14.46 12.23 17.27
N VAL A 81 -15.38 11.31 17.55
CA VAL A 81 -16.06 11.23 18.84
C VAL A 81 -15.09 10.55 19.81
N SER A 82 -14.76 11.19 20.93
CA SER A 82 -13.79 10.74 21.94
C SER A 82 -13.69 9.21 22.12
N GLY A 83 -12.49 8.63 21.94
CA GLY A 83 -12.23 7.17 22.08
C GLY A 83 -11.11 6.70 21.15
N GLU A 84 -10.42 5.59 21.40
CA GLU A 84 -9.30 5.10 20.55
C GLU A 84 -9.69 4.95 19.06
N TRP A 85 -8.72 5.13 18.16
CA TRP A 85 -8.92 4.93 16.72
C TRP A 85 -9.13 3.45 16.43
N ASP A 86 -10.26 3.10 15.79
CA ASP A 86 -10.34 1.80 15.12
C ASP A 86 -9.67 1.91 13.75
N ASN A 87 -8.42 1.43 13.68
CA ASN A 87 -7.60 1.43 12.47
C ASN A 87 -8.31 0.75 11.27
N ARG A 88 -9.23 -0.19 11.53
CA ARG A 88 -10.02 -0.87 10.50
C ARG A 88 -10.98 0.07 9.78
N THR A 89 -11.46 1.12 10.44
CA THR A 89 -12.60 1.91 9.93
C THR A 89 -12.30 3.41 9.72
N VAL A 90 -11.21 3.93 10.29
CA VAL A 90 -10.92 5.38 10.31
C VAL A 90 -10.85 6.00 8.91
N PHE A 91 -10.26 5.29 7.95
CA PHE A 91 -10.05 5.77 6.57
C PHE A 91 -10.75 4.88 5.52
N ARG A 92 -11.90 4.31 5.91
CA ARG A 92 -12.80 3.54 5.04
C ARG A 92 -14.21 4.12 5.06
N LYS A 93 -14.31 5.45 5.07
CA LYS A 93 -15.55 6.22 5.02
C LYS A 93 -16.07 6.36 3.60
N THR A 94 -15.18 6.43 2.62
CA THR A 94 -15.58 6.37 1.21
C THR A 94 -15.65 4.91 0.76
N ASN A 95 -16.85 4.44 0.40
CA ASN A 95 -17.09 3.11 -0.15
C ASN A 95 -17.70 3.25 -1.54
N PRO A 96 -16.88 3.36 -2.61
CA PRO A 96 -17.38 3.53 -3.95
C PRO A 96 -18.34 2.42 -4.37
N VAL A 97 -19.20 2.72 -5.35
CA VAL A 97 -20.07 1.71 -5.98
C VAL A 97 -19.53 1.40 -7.37
N ILE A 98 -19.28 0.13 -7.63
CA ILE A 98 -18.81 -0.41 -8.91
C ILE A 98 -19.86 -1.40 -9.40
N ASP A 99 -20.42 -1.13 -10.59
CA ASP A 99 -21.43 -1.99 -11.23
C ASP A 99 -22.65 -2.28 -10.33
N GLY A 100 -23.03 -1.28 -9.53
CA GLY A 100 -24.18 -1.34 -8.60
C GLY A 100 -23.87 -1.97 -7.25
N VAL A 101 -22.63 -2.41 -7.00
CA VAL A 101 -22.21 -3.06 -5.76
C VAL A 101 -21.21 -2.17 -5.00
N PRO A 102 -21.39 -1.94 -3.68
CA PRO A 102 -20.36 -1.30 -2.86
C PRO A 102 -19.05 -2.07 -2.93
N VAL A 103 -17.91 -1.40 -3.02
CA VAL A 103 -16.60 -2.04 -3.26
C VAL A 103 -16.18 -2.95 -2.11
N PHE A 104 -16.52 -2.62 -0.87
CA PHE A 104 -16.22 -3.46 0.29
C PHE A 104 -17.34 -3.44 1.34
N GLN A 105 -17.26 -4.34 2.30
CA GLN A 105 -18.05 -4.34 3.54
C GLN A 105 -17.08 -4.43 4.72
N LEU A 106 -17.47 -3.85 5.85
CA LEU A 106 -16.73 -3.98 7.10
C LEU A 106 -17.48 -5.00 7.98
N ASN A 107 -16.80 -6.06 8.38
CA ASN A 107 -17.32 -7.08 9.27
C ASN A 107 -16.41 -7.26 10.50
N GLU A 108 -16.69 -8.25 11.34
CA GLU A 108 -15.88 -8.52 12.54
C GLU A 108 -14.44 -8.95 12.21
N GLU A 109 -14.26 -9.57 11.04
CA GLU A 109 -12.98 -10.09 10.55
C GLU A 109 -12.13 -9.01 9.87
N GLY A 110 -12.73 -7.92 9.38
CA GLY A 110 -12.03 -6.82 8.72
C GLY A 110 -12.76 -6.33 7.47
N VAL A 111 -11.98 -6.10 6.41
CA VAL A 111 -12.48 -5.61 5.12
C VAL A 111 -12.78 -6.79 4.20
N ALA A 112 -14.05 -6.95 3.83
CA ALA A 112 -14.45 -7.92 2.82
C ALA A 112 -14.69 -7.20 1.48
N TRP A 113 -13.82 -7.45 0.49
CA TRP A 113 -13.96 -6.87 -0.85
C TRP A 113 -15.07 -7.59 -1.63
N ASN A 114 -15.98 -6.82 -2.25
CA ASN A 114 -17.03 -7.34 -3.13
C ASN A 114 -16.63 -7.29 -4.61
N VAL A 115 -15.42 -6.81 -4.90
CA VAL A 115 -14.84 -6.70 -6.24
C VAL A 115 -13.46 -7.36 -6.24
N ASP A 116 -12.99 -7.79 -7.40
CA ASP A 116 -11.64 -8.38 -7.51
C ASP A 116 -10.58 -7.28 -7.45
N ILE A 117 -10.00 -7.09 -6.27
CA ILE A 117 -8.99 -6.05 -6.05
C ILE A 117 -7.59 -6.45 -6.55
N CYS A 118 -7.44 -7.67 -7.11
CA CYS A 118 -6.23 -8.09 -7.83
C CYS A 118 -6.23 -7.59 -9.30
N GLU A 119 -7.33 -6.99 -9.76
CA GLU A 119 -7.41 -6.43 -11.11
C GLU A 119 -7.08 -4.93 -11.09
N ALA A 120 -6.05 -4.54 -11.84
CA ALA A 120 -5.54 -3.17 -11.83
C ALA A 120 -6.57 -2.13 -12.30
N ASP A 121 -7.45 -2.50 -13.24
CA ASP A 121 -8.53 -1.65 -13.70
C ASP A 121 -9.63 -1.48 -12.65
N VAL A 122 -9.91 -2.51 -11.85
CA VAL A 122 -10.79 -2.40 -10.68
C VAL A 122 -10.19 -1.43 -9.66
N VAL A 123 -8.92 -1.58 -9.28
CA VAL A 123 -8.22 -0.65 -8.38
C VAL A 123 -8.27 0.78 -8.91
N LEU A 124 -8.08 0.97 -10.21
CA LEU A 124 -8.16 2.28 -10.85
C LEU A 124 -9.56 2.90 -10.74
N ARG A 125 -10.63 2.11 -10.96
CA ARG A 125 -12.03 2.54 -10.80
C ARG A 125 -12.34 2.91 -9.35
N VAL A 126 -11.87 2.10 -8.39
CA VAL A 126 -12.00 2.40 -6.95
C VAL A 126 -11.32 3.72 -6.62
N LEU A 127 -10.06 3.91 -7.05
CA LEU A 127 -9.32 5.16 -6.85
C LEU A 127 -10.08 6.37 -7.41
N PHE A 128 -10.54 6.30 -8.67
CA PHE A 128 -11.24 7.42 -9.30
C PHE A 128 -12.52 7.80 -8.55
N ASN A 129 -13.35 6.82 -8.20
CA ASN A 129 -14.59 7.06 -7.49
C ASN A 129 -14.33 7.51 -6.04
N ALA A 130 -13.25 7.03 -5.41
CA ALA A 130 -12.90 7.41 -4.04
C ALA A 130 -12.37 8.85 -3.94
N LEU A 131 -11.80 9.40 -5.02
CA LEU A 131 -11.32 10.78 -5.09
C LEU A 131 -12.45 11.80 -5.29
N GLU A 132 -13.59 11.41 -5.86
CA GLU A 132 -14.70 12.33 -6.19
C GLU A 132 -15.20 13.14 -4.97
N PRO A 133 -15.46 12.54 -3.80
CA PRO A 133 -15.91 13.27 -2.61
C PRO A 133 -14.88 14.26 -2.06
N ARG A 134 -13.59 14.12 -2.44
CA ARG A 134 -12.47 14.92 -1.90
C ARG A 134 -12.26 16.23 -2.63
N SER A 135 -12.85 16.39 -3.82
CA SER A 135 -12.66 17.54 -4.71
C SER A 135 -13.14 18.90 -4.15
N GLY A 136 -13.94 18.89 -3.06
CA GLY A 136 -14.40 20.09 -2.36
C GLY A 136 -13.68 20.37 -1.04
N VAL A 137 -12.71 19.55 -0.66
CA VAL A 137 -11.94 19.73 0.59
C VAL A 137 -10.92 20.85 0.41
N SER A 138 -10.70 21.64 1.46
CA SER A 138 -9.63 22.65 1.45
C SER A 138 -8.30 21.95 1.19
N PRO A 139 -7.56 22.32 0.12
CA PRO A 139 -6.31 21.65 -0.21
C PRO A 139 -5.29 21.91 0.89
N ALA A 140 -4.55 20.87 1.28
CA ALA A 140 -3.47 21.01 2.25
C ALA A 140 -2.31 21.84 1.68
N THR A 141 -1.64 22.61 2.54
CA THR A 141 -0.41 23.32 2.16
C THR A 141 0.78 22.36 2.05
N TRP A 142 1.87 22.83 1.45
CA TRP A 142 3.11 22.07 1.36
C TRP A 142 3.69 21.70 2.73
N GLU A 143 3.65 22.63 3.67
CA GLU A 143 4.09 22.43 5.05
C GLU A 143 3.24 21.38 5.75
N GLU A 144 1.92 21.43 5.57
CA GLU A 144 1.02 20.42 6.11
C GLU A 144 1.32 19.03 5.56
N MET A 145 1.53 18.90 4.25
CA MET A 145 1.91 17.62 3.62
C MET A 145 3.25 17.09 4.12
N LYS A 146 4.20 17.93 4.56
CA LYS A 146 5.46 17.45 5.15
C LYS A 146 5.35 17.07 6.63
N MET A 147 4.44 17.71 7.37
CA MET A 147 4.33 17.52 8.81
C MET A 147 3.28 16.47 9.22
N LYS A 148 2.24 16.27 8.41
CA LYS A 148 1.06 15.48 8.80
C LYS A 148 1.12 14.01 8.39
N GLY A 149 2.17 13.54 7.70
CA GLY A 149 2.28 12.15 7.29
C GLY A 149 3.40 11.87 6.29
N GLN A 150 3.34 10.70 5.67
CA GLN A 150 4.28 10.23 4.65
C GLN A 150 3.55 9.52 3.51
N ILE A 151 4.22 9.32 2.37
CA ILE A 151 3.67 8.59 1.23
C ILE A 151 4.27 7.19 1.23
N VAL A 152 3.43 6.18 1.08
CA VAL A 152 3.84 4.82 0.78
C VAL A 152 3.49 4.49 -0.66
N ALA A 153 4.44 3.90 -1.38
CA ALA A 153 4.21 3.25 -2.66
C ALA A 153 3.98 1.76 -2.40
N HIS A 154 2.90 1.21 -2.96
CA HIS A 154 2.50 -0.17 -2.81
C HIS A 154 2.39 -0.82 -4.19
N GLU A 155 3.15 -1.88 -4.42
CA GLU A 155 3.09 -2.65 -5.66
C GLU A 155 1.88 -3.59 -5.61
N ILE A 156 0.80 -3.26 -6.33
CA ILE A 156 -0.40 -4.09 -6.35
C ILE A 156 -0.10 -5.42 -7.05
N ASN A 157 -0.89 -6.45 -6.78
CA ASN A 157 -0.71 -7.82 -7.32
C ASN A 157 0.54 -8.56 -6.83
N THR A 158 1.27 -7.96 -5.87
CA THR A 158 2.42 -8.57 -5.21
C THR A 158 2.09 -8.78 -3.73
N THR A 159 1.12 -9.64 -3.43
CA THR A 159 0.67 -9.92 -2.06
C THR A 159 0.59 -11.42 -1.82
N VAL A 160 0.82 -11.82 -0.56
CA VAL A 160 0.43 -13.13 -0.05
C VAL A 160 -0.66 -12.86 0.97
N THR A 161 -1.87 -13.34 0.69
CA THR A 161 -3.05 -13.13 1.54
C THR A 161 -3.01 -14.04 2.78
N ASP A 162 -2.05 -13.79 3.68
CA ASP A 162 -1.84 -14.51 4.93
C ASP A 162 -2.35 -13.77 6.17
N GLY A 163 -2.75 -12.49 6.01
CA GLY A 163 -3.25 -11.64 7.09
C GLY A 163 -2.18 -11.12 8.05
N ALA A 164 -0.89 -11.35 7.80
CA ALA A 164 0.19 -10.90 8.69
C ALA A 164 0.24 -9.37 8.79
N SER A 165 0.19 -8.68 7.65
CA SER A 165 0.18 -7.21 7.59
C SER A 165 -1.05 -6.60 8.27
N GLU A 166 -2.22 -7.21 8.07
CA GLU A 166 -3.46 -6.80 8.73
C GLU A 166 -3.36 -6.92 10.24
N ALA A 167 -2.94 -8.08 10.74
CA ALA A 167 -2.78 -8.34 12.17
C ALA A 167 -1.77 -7.38 12.82
N GLN A 168 -0.61 -7.18 12.20
CA GLN A 168 0.46 -6.33 12.74
C GLN A 168 0.10 -4.84 12.73
N SER A 169 -0.67 -4.39 11.74
CA SER A 169 -1.13 -3.00 11.63
C SER A 169 -2.45 -2.72 12.37
N GLN A 170 -2.98 -3.73 13.08
CA GLN A 170 -4.28 -3.69 13.76
C GLN A 170 -5.43 -3.34 12.79
N GLY A 171 -5.33 -3.82 11.55
CA GLY A 171 -6.31 -3.61 10.49
C GLY A 171 -6.24 -2.24 9.79
N TYR A 172 -5.18 -1.47 10.00
CA TYR A 172 -4.92 -0.29 9.17
C TYR A 172 -4.79 -0.72 7.71
N VAL A 173 -3.95 -1.70 7.45
CA VAL A 173 -3.87 -2.40 6.17
C VAL A 173 -4.79 -3.63 6.23
N ASP A 174 -5.39 -4.04 5.11
CA ASP A 174 -6.28 -5.21 5.07
C ASP A 174 -5.54 -6.52 4.73
N VAL A 175 -6.31 -7.63 4.65
CA VAL A 175 -5.79 -8.98 4.32
C VAL A 175 -5.15 -9.08 2.94
N TYR A 176 -5.39 -8.11 2.04
CA TYR A 176 -4.79 -8.02 0.71
C TYR A 176 -3.62 -7.04 0.66
N ASP A 177 -3.06 -6.67 1.82
CA ASP A 177 -1.97 -5.72 1.95
C ASP A 177 -2.32 -4.29 1.47
N LEU A 178 -3.61 -3.95 1.31
CA LEU A 178 -4.02 -2.64 0.81
C LEU A 178 -4.24 -1.61 1.94
N PRO A 179 -3.63 -0.42 1.84
CA PRO A 179 -3.99 0.70 2.71
C PRO A 179 -5.46 1.12 2.52
N PRO A 180 -6.06 1.83 3.49
CA PRO A 180 -7.45 2.24 3.42
C PRO A 180 -7.78 3.10 2.19
N VAL A 181 -8.94 2.90 1.56
CA VAL A 181 -9.34 3.59 0.32
C VAL A 181 -9.32 5.11 0.42
N ASP A 182 -9.61 5.70 1.58
CA ASP A 182 -9.57 7.16 1.78
C ASP A 182 -8.16 7.76 1.66
N THR A 183 -7.11 6.93 1.72
CA THR A 183 -5.72 7.39 1.65
C THR A 183 -5.11 7.34 0.25
N TRP A 184 -5.81 6.77 -0.73
CA TRP A 184 -5.23 6.53 -2.05
C TRP A 184 -5.09 7.83 -2.85
N ILE A 185 -3.91 8.07 -3.43
CA ILE A 185 -3.57 9.31 -4.14
C ILE A 185 -3.56 9.06 -5.66
N TYR A 186 -2.85 8.03 -6.10
CA TYR A 186 -2.49 7.86 -7.50
C TYR A 186 -2.13 6.40 -7.80
N LEU A 187 -2.43 5.94 -9.01
CA LEU A 187 -2.02 4.62 -9.51
C LEU A 187 -1.21 4.81 -10.79
N THR A 188 0.03 4.32 -10.81
CA THR A 188 0.82 4.25 -12.04
C THR A 188 0.47 2.98 -12.79
N ALA A 189 0.55 3.02 -14.12
CA ALA A 189 0.59 1.79 -14.89
C ALA A 189 1.94 1.10 -14.64
N GLY A 190 1.94 -0.23 -14.52
CA GLY A 190 3.18 -1.01 -14.57
C GLY A 190 3.91 -0.75 -15.90
N ALA A 191 5.23 -0.66 -15.85
CA ALA A 191 6.06 -0.76 -17.05
C ALA A 191 5.96 -2.19 -17.61
N ARG A 192 6.54 -2.44 -18.79
CA ARG A 192 6.53 -3.78 -19.41
C ARG A 192 7.13 -4.81 -18.44
N GLY A 193 6.28 -5.63 -17.82
CA GLY A 193 6.68 -6.68 -16.88
C GLY A 193 6.81 -6.23 -15.42
N THR A 194 6.40 -5.02 -15.05
CA THR A 194 6.28 -4.61 -13.63
C THR A 194 4.82 -4.48 -13.25
N ASN A 195 4.48 -4.65 -11.98
CA ASN A 195 3.11 -4.42 -11.55
C ASN A 195 2.81 -2.91 -11.42
N PRO A 196 1.53 -2.52 -11.43
CA PRO A 196 1.10 -1.15 -11.13
C PRO A 196 1.48 -0.76 -9.69
N VAL A 197 1.72 0.52 -9.45
CA VAL A 197 2.06 1.04 -8.11
C VAL A 197 1.00 2.01 -7.64
N LEU A 198 0.40 1.70 -6.50
CA LEU A 198 -0.57 2.53 -5.79
C LEU A 198 0.17 3.39 -4.76
N TYR A 199 0.01 4.71 -4.87
CA TYR A 199 0.55 5.67 -3.92
C TYR A 199 -0.52 6.04 -2.91
N CYS A 200 -0.21 5.89 -1.63
CA CYS A 200 -1.12 6.12 -0.51
C CYS A 200 -0.51 7.11 0.49
N TRP A 201 -1.36 7.92 1.08
CA TRP A 201 -1.00 8.84 2.17
C TRP A 201 -1.12 8.16 3.53
N VAL A 202 -0.11 8.24 4.37
CA VAL A 202 -0.15 7.68 5.73
C VAL A 202 -0.04 8.83 6.73
N PRO A 203 -1.15 9.24 7.38
CA PRO A 203 -1.10 10.28 8.39
C PRO A 203 -0.20 9.89 9.56
N THR A 204 0.47 10.87 10.17
CA THR A 204 1.51 10.66 11.21
C THR A 204 1.14 9.65 12.30
N PRO A 205 -0.08 9.67 12.88
CA PRO A 205 -0.45 8.71 13.92
C PRO A 205 -0.48 7.24 13.47
N PHE A 206 -0.54 6.98 12.16
CA PHE A 206 -0.64 5.64 11.57
C PHE A 206 0.66 5.17 10.93
N ILE A 207 1.74 5.98 10.95
CA ILE A 207 3.04 5.58 10.41
C ILE A 207 3.56 4.31 11.11
N ALA A 208 3.41 4.20 12.43
CA ALA A 208 3.85 3.01 13.17
C ALA A 208 3.05 1.76 12.77
N ALA A 209 1.74 1.88 12.55
CA ALA A 209 0.90 0.77 12.10
C ALA A 209 1.29 0.33 10.67
N MET A 210 1.50 1.29 9.77
CA MET A 210 1.97 1.00 8.41
C MET A 210 3.37 0.35 8.42
N GLN A 211 4.32 0.90 9.17
CA GLN A 211 5.67 0.32 9.29
C GLN A 211 5.60 -1.12 9.81
N GLY A 212 4.73 -1.39 10.80
CA GLY A 212 4.48 -2.74 11.29
C GLY A 212 4.05 -3.70 10.17
N ALA A 213 3.06 -3.32 9.36
CA ALA A 213 2.67 -4.12 8.19
C ALA A 213 3.83 -4.34 7.20
N MET A 214 4.61 -3.29 6.91
CA MET A 214 5.77 -3.39 6.02
C MET A 214 6.83 -4.36 6.54
N ASP A 215 7.07 -4.37 7.85
CA ASP A 215 8.10 -5.21 8.48
C ASP A 215 7.77 -6.71 8.39
N VAL A 216 6.48 -7.06 8.36
CA VAL A 216 5.99 -8.45 8.30
C VAL A 216 5.60 -8.90 6.89
N SER A 217 5.49 -7.99 5.92
CA SER A 217 5.24 -8.35 4.52
C SER A 217 6.35 -9.25 4.00
N CYS A 218 5.98 -10.41 3.49
CA CYS A 218 6.94 -11.38 2.94
C CYS A 218 7.31 -11.10 1.47
N THR A 219 6.57 -10.21 0.81
CA THR A 219 6.78 -9.85 -0.60
C THR A 219 7.56 -8.55 -0.78
N ASP A 220 7.85 -7.83 0.32
CA ASP A 220 8.49 -6.50 0.32
C ASP A 220 7.79 -5.53 -0.68
N ASN A 221 6.45 -5.58 -0.72
CA ASN A 221 5.58 -4.85 -1.67
C ASN A 221 5.30 -3.38 -1.30
N TYR A 222 6.01 -2.83 -0.32
CA TYR A 222 5.87 -1.46 0.14
C TYR A 222 7.19 -0.71 0.12
N GLU A 223 7.13 0.59 -0.16
CA GLU A 223 8.27 1.49 -0.03
C GLU A 223 7.82 2.87 0.48
N TRP A 224 8.53 3.41 1.47
CA TRP A 224 8.37 4.82 1.85
C TRP A 224 8.96 5.72 0.77
N VAL A 225 8.17 6.68 0.29
CA VAL A 225 8.61 7.60 -0.75
C VAL A 225 8.61 9.04 -0.22
N ALA A 226 9.76 9.70 -0.34
CA ALA A 226 9.87 11.10 0.01
C ALA A 226 9.11 11.97 -1.01
N ILE A 227 8.26 12.87 -0.51
CA ILE A 227 7.48 13.81 -1.33
C ILE A 227 8.37 14.64 -2.27
N ASP A 228 9.57 15.03 -1.80
CA ASP A 228 10.57 15.78 -2.57
C ASP A 228 11.05 15.03 -3.82
N LEU A 229 11.06 13.69 -3.79
CA LEU A 229 11.45 12.88 -4.95
C LEU A 229 10.32 12.78 -5.98
N LEU A 230 9.07 12.83 -5.54
CA LEU A 230 7.90 12.76 -6.41
C LEU A 230 7.58 14.10 -7.08
N LEU A 231 7.94 15.21 -6.43
CA LEU A 231 7.59 16.57 -6.85
C LEU A 231 8.82 17.50 -6.87
N PRO A 232 9.89 17.16 -7.63
CA PRO A 232 11.16 17.90 -7.61
C PRO A 232 11.00 19.35 -8.09
N ASP A 233 10.14 19.58 -9.08
CA ASP A 233 9.93 20.91 -9.68
C ASP A 233 9.24 21.87 -8.72
N TYR A 234 8.40 21.36 -7.81
CA TYR A 234 7.65 22.20 -6.88
C TYR A 234 8.56 22.83 -5.81
N LYS A 235 9.62 22.13 -5.41
CA LYS A 235 10.65 22.63 -4.49
C LYS A 235 11.35 23.89 -5.00
N SER A 236 11.43 24.06 -6.32
CA SER A 236 12.07 25.22 -6.94
C SER A 236 11.18 26.47 -7.05
N SER A 237 9.88 26.31 -6.77
CA SER A 237 8.86 27.35 -6.97
C SER A 237 8.34 28.01 -5.68
N LEU A 238 8.73 27.48 -4.51
CA LEU A 238 8.48 28.06 -3.19
C LEU A 238 9.67 28.91 -2.75
#